data_AF-A0A839NZ87-F1
#
_entry.id   AF-A0A839NZ87-F1
#
_cell.length_a   1.000
_cell.length_b   1.000
_cell.length_c   1.000
_cell.angle_alpha   90.00
_cell.angle_beta   90.00
_cell.angle_gamma   90.00
#
_symmetry.space_group_name_H-M   'P 1'
#
loop_
_entity.id
_entity.type
_entity.pdbx_description
1 polymer ?
#
loop_
_entity_poly.entity_id
_entity_poly.type
_entity_poly.pdbx_seq_one_letter_code
_entity_poly.pdbx_strand_id
1 'polypeptide(L)'
;MAVILGDGWELLVVRRFEQARKTPRGEKIRTVGTYEVYHDGVRQADPSLQGQMAESRGPGANRPRANGKRVAEGRYALATQGTPETKYHTFEYDRSERSSGRPKPGFEITVPGPRTGILVHPGTGFLASVGCLNPCTNLPDETENIDYAGSRRRVIALIDDMAAFLGRHFPSSGELFIPRGFAVIDGEP
;
A
#
# COMPACT_ATOMS: atom_id res chain seq x y z
N MET A 1 -3.60 -2.79 19.02
CA MET A 1 -2.36 -3.43 18.51
C MET A 1 -2.75 -4.54 17.56
N ALA A 2 -2.62 -4.28 16.27
CA ALA A 2 -2.77 -5.32 15.26
C ALA A 2 -1.52 -6.20 15.24
N VAL A 3 -1.69 -7.51 15.17
CA VAL A 3 -0.61 -8.49 15.35
C VAL A 3 -0.50 -9.37 14.12
N ILE A 4 0.73 -9.69 13.72
CA ILE A 4 1.04 -10.74 12.72
C ILE A 4 0.56 -12.07 13.29
N LEU A 5 -0.38 -12.73 12.60
CA LEU A 5 -0.99 -13.96 13.12
C LEU A 5 -0.18 -15.21 12.80
N GLY A 6 0.82 -15.10 11.93
CA GLY A 6 1.63 -16.24 11.53
C GLY A 6 0.94 -17.12 10.49
N ASP A 7 -0.01 -16.56 9.74
CA ASP A 7 -0.76 -17.29 8.71
C ASP A 7 -0.79 -16.53 7.39
N GLY A 8 -0.05 -17.08 6.43
CA GLY A 8 -0.02 -16.63 5.06
C GLY A 8 1.02 -15.55 4.80
N TRP A 9 0.74 -14.76 3.77
CA TRP A 9 1.52 -13.59 3.40
C TRP A 9 0.94 -12.38 4.11
N GLU A 10 1.71 -11.77 5.01
CA GLU A 10 1.25 -10.65 5.84
C GLU A 10 2.13 -9.41 5.64
N LEU A 11 1.54 -8.32 5.17
CA LEU A 11 2.15 -6.99 5.12
C LEU A 11 1.83 -6.22 6.41
N LEU A 12 2.79 -6.14 7.32
CA LEU A 12 2.68 -5.28 8.50
C LEU A 12 2.97 -3.83 8.11
N VAL A 13 2.10 -2.91 8.51
CA VAL A 13 2.29 -1.47 8.40
C VAL A 13 2.10 -0.85 9.79
N VAL A 14 3.15 -0.23 10.32
CA VAL A 14 3.09 0.44 11.62
C VAL A 14 3.20 1.94 11.42
N ARG A 15 2.12 2.68 11.72
CA ARG A 15 2.11 4.14 11.66
C ARG A 15 2.99 4.73 12.77
N ARG A 16 3.74 5.79 12.46
CA ARG A 16 4.70 6.38 13.41
C ARG A 16 4.45 7.86 13.68
N PHE A 17 4.38 8.68 12.64
CA PHE A 17 4.24 10.12 12.78
C PHE A 17 3.61 10.76 11.55
N GLU A 18 3.28 12.05 11.64
CA GLU A 18 2.78 12.83 10.52
C GLU A 18 3.80 13.87 10.06
N GLN A 19 3.78 14.15 8.77
CA GLN A 19 4.56 15.21 8.13
C GLN A 19 3.60 16.14 7.41
N ALA A 20 3.77 17.45 7.62
CA ALA A 20 2.94 18.50 7.04
C ALA A 20 3.79 19.41 6.15
N ARG A 21 3.38 19.61 4.89
CA ARG A 21 4.07 20.49 3.93
C ARG A 21 3.13 21.57 3.45
N LYS A 22 3.51 22.83 3.64
CA LYS A 22 2.84 23.98 3.02
C LYS A 22 3.07 23.97 1.51
N THR A 23 1.99 24.14 0.74
CA THR A 23 2.03 24.29 -0.71
C THR A 23 1.23 25.53 -1.12
N PRO A 24 1.40 26.05 -2.36
CA PRO A 24 0.55 27.14 -2.85
C PRO A 24 -0.96 26.84 -2.83
N ARG A 25 -1.35 25.56 -2.71
CA ARG A 25 -2.75 25.10 -2.65
C ARG A 25 -3.22 24.76 -1.24
N GLY A 26 -2.45 25.14 -0.22
CA GLY A 26 -2.70 24.82 1.19
C GLY A 26 -1.73 23.78 1.75
N GLU A 27 -2.01 23.32 2.95
CA GLU A 27 -1.20 22.32 3.65
C GLU A 27 -1.56 20.90 3.17
N LYS A 28 -0.53 20.09 2.93
CA LYS A 28 -0.68 18.66 2.70
C LYS A 28 -0.12 17.91 3.89
N ILE A 29 -0.80 16.86 4.32
CA ILE A 29 -0.37 15.99 5.43
C ILE A 29 -0.24 14.57 4.91
N ARG A 30 0.85 13.89 5.29
CA ARG A 30 1.01 12.44 5.13
C ARG A 30 1.35 11.80 6.47
N THR A 31 0.86 10.59 6.68
CA THR A 31 1.33 9.72 7.76
C THR A 31 2.50 8.92 7.23
N VAL A 32 3.59 8.89 7.98
CA VAL A 32 4.76 8.05 7.71
C VAL A 32 4.80 6.94 8.74
N GLY A 33 4.98 5.73 8.26
CA GLY A 33 5.14 4.53 9.05
C GLY A 33 6.27 3.65 8.53
N THR A 34 6.37 2.46 9.09
CA THR A 34 7.22 1.38 8.59
C THR A 34 6.36 0.28 7.97
N TYR A 35 6.90 -0.46 7.00
CA TYR A 35 6.30 -1.71 6.56
C TYR A 35 7.32 -2.85 6.55
N GLU A 36 6.83 -4.06 6.74
CA GLU A 36 7.59 -5.31 6.72
C GLU A 36 6.69 -6.45 6.23
N VAL A 37 7.26 -7.40 5.50
CA VAL A 37 6.55 -8.60 5.04
C VAL A 37 6.91 -9.82 5.89
N TYR A 38 5.90 -10.64 6.18
CA TYR A 38 6.01 -11.90 6.88
C TYR A 38 5.41 -13.03 6.05
N HIS A 39 6.04 -14.19 6.07
CA HIS A 39 5.54 -15.45 5.50
C HIS A 39 5.32 -16.43 6.64
N ASP A 40 4.07 -16.79 6.93
CA ASP A 40 3.69 -17.66 8.05
C ASP A 40 4.38 -17.23 9.37
N GLY A 41 4.44 -15.91 9.59
CA GLY A 41 5.03 -15.30 10.80
C GLY A 41 6.55 -15.10 10.75
N VAL A 42 7.22 -15.56 9.69
CA VAL A 42 8.65 -15.36 9.48
C VAL A 42 8.88 -14.07 8.71
N ARG A 43 9.56 -13.11 9.34
CA ARG A 43 9.94 -11.83 8.71
C ARG A 43 10.88 -12.06 7.54
N GLN A 44 10.58 -11.43 6.40
CA GLN A 44 11.42 -11.51 5.21
C GLN A 44 12.65 -10.59 5.31
N ALA A 45 13.80 -11.06 4.83
CA ALA A 45 15.08 -10.36 4.93
C ALA A 45 15.36 -9.40 3.76
N ASP A 46 14.65 -9.55 2.63
CA ASP A 46 14.86 -8.73 1.44
C ASP A 46 14.63 -7.23 1.75
N PRO A 47 15.58 -6.33 1.46
CA PRO A 47 15.43 -4.89 1.69
C PRO A 47 14.28 -4.22 0.93
N SER A 48 13.76 -4.84 -0.13
CA SER A 48 12.59 -4.36 -0.88
C SER A 48 11.27 -4.72 -0.20
N LEU A 49 11.26 -5.73 0.68
CA LEU A 49 10.11 -6.20 1.46
C LEU A 49 10.02 -5.57 2.86
N GLN A 50 10.80 -4.52 3.08
CA GLN A 50 10.78 -3.70 4.30
C GLN A 50 11.12 -2.25 3.96
N GLY A 51 10.64 -1.30 4.76
CA GLY A 51 10.97 0.11 4.56
C GLY A 51 9.98 1.05 5.23
N GLN A 52 9.79 2.22 4.63
CA GLN A 52 8.79 3.18 5.09
C GLN A 52 7.51 3.10 4.25
N MET A 53 6.40 3.47 4.86
CA MET A 53 5.09 3.56 4.21
C MET A 53 4.60 5.00 4.33
N ALA A 54 4.23 5.61 3.21
CA ALA A 54 3.50 6.87 3.21
C ALA A 54 2.01 6.56 3.04
N GLU A 55 1.18 7.11 3.91
CA GLU A 55 -0.28 7.05 3.79
C GLU A 55 -0.85 8.46 3.73
N SER A 56 -1.66 8.70 2.71
CA SER A 56 -2.46 9.91 2.59
C SER A 56 -3.69 9.84 3.49
N ARG A 57 -3.95 10.89 4.28
CA ARG A 57 -5.26 11.00 4.95
C ARG A 57 -6.36 10.97 3.87
N GLY A 58 -7.36 10.12 4.09
CA GLY A 58 -8.47 9.94 3.16
C GLY A 58 -9.81 9.89 3.85
N PRO A 59 -10.82 9.24 3.26
CA PRO A 59 -12.05 8.95 3.97
C PRO A 59 -11.90 7.65 4.78
N GLY A 60 -11.60 7.68 6.08
CA GLY A 60 -11.64 6.49 6.98
C GLY A 60 -13.00 5.81 7.08
N ALA A 61 -14.01 6.47 6.52
CA ALA A 61 -15.30 5.94 6.15
C ALA A 61 -15.74 6.72 4.90
N ASN A 62 -16.38 6.08 3.93
CA ASN A 62 -16.67 6.70 2.61
C ASN A 62 -17.64 7.86 2.68
N ARG A 63 -18.35 8.01 3.80
CA ARG A 63 -19.22 9.12 4.07
C ARG A 63 -18.98 9.67 5.48
N PRO A 64 -18.89 11.00 5.64
CA PRO A 64 -18.77 11.97 4.55
C PRO A 64 -17.44 11.78 3.77
N ARG A 65 -17.46 12.10 2.46
CA ARG A 65 -16.22 12.15 1.66
C ARG A 65 -15.25 13.13 2.34
N ALA A 66 -13.95 12.87 2.20
CA ALA A 66 -12.90 13.72 2.77
C ALA A 66 -13.01 13.92 4.29
N ASN A 67 -13.43 12.90 5.04
CA ASN A 67 -13.47 12.98 6.50
C ASN A 67 -12.09 12.98 7.19
N GLY A 68 -11.00 13.00 6.41
CA GLY A 68 -9.62 13.09 6.90
C GLY A 68 -9.12 11.87 7.66
N LYS A 69 -9.90 10.78 7.72
CA LYS A 69 -9.54 9.56 8.44
C LYS A 69 -8.80 8.55 7.55
N ARG A 70 -8.16 7.57 8.19
CA ARG A 70 -7.43 6.48 7.52
C ARG A 70 -8.19 5.16 7.67
N VAL A 71 -7.71 4.09 7.03
CA VAL A 71 -8.20 2.75 7.39
C VAL A 71 -7.89 2.52 8.88
N ALA A 72 -8.81 1.93 9.63
CA ALA A 72 -8.59 1.69 11.06
C ALA A 72 -7.43 0.69 11.27
N GLU A 73 -6.90 0.63 12.49
CA GLU A 73 -6.05 -0.51 12.86
C GLU A 73 -6.81 -1.82 12.68
N GLY A 74 -6.12 -2.86 12.22
CA GLY A 74 -6.74 -4.16 11.98
C GLY A 74 -6.03 -5.00 10.93
N ARG A 75 -6.61 -6.18 10.68
CA ARG A 75 -6.14 -7.14 9.70
C ARG A 75 -7.17 -7.26 8.58
N TYR A 76 -6.73 -7.03 7.35
CA TYR A 76 -7.58 -6.92 6.18
C TYR A 76 -7.13 -7.89 5.11
N ALA A 77 -8.06 -8.55 4.44
CA ALA A 77 -7.73 -9.39 3.30
C ALA A 77 -7.27 -8.53 2.12
N LEU A 78 -6.44 -9.10 1.26
CA LEU A 78 -5.99 -8.45 0.04
C LEU A 78 -6.82 -8.92 -1.16
N ALA A 79 -6.91 -8.07 -2.18
CA ALA A 79 -7.49 -8.42 -3.46
C ALA A 79 -6.64 -7.93 -4.63
N THR A 80 -6.73 -8.65 -5.74
CA THR A 80 -6.08 -8.26 -6.99
C THR A 80 -6.84 -7.09 -7.64
N GLN A 81 -6.13 -6.34 -8.46
CA GLN A 81 -6.68 -5.32 -9.36
C GLN A 81 -6.41 -5.74 -10.80
N GLY A 82 -7.25 -5.31 -11.75
CA GLY A 82 -6.95 -5.55 -13.17
C GLY A 82 -8.12 -5.59 -14.13
N THR A 83 -9.20 -4.83 -13.91
CA THR A 83 -10.12 -4.59 -15.03
C THR A 83 -9.48 -3.61 -16.01
N PRO A 84 -9.76 -3.69 -17.33
CA PRO A 84 -9.19 -2.79 -18.34
C PRO A 84 -9.37 -1.29 -18.04
N GLU A 85 -10.38 -0.94 -17.25
CA GLU A 85 -10.73 0.43 -16.88
C GLU A 85 -9.95 0.94 -15.65
N THR A 86 -9.28 0.05 -14.91
CA THR A 86 -8.55 0.40 -13.69
C THR A 86 -7.15 0.94 -13.99
N LYS A 87 -6.71 1.92 -13.20
CA LYS A 87 -5.37 2.53 -13.36
C LYS A 87 -4.25 1.65 -12.82
N TYR A 88 -4.58 0.74 -11.92
CA TYR A 88 -3.66 -0.12 -11.19
C TYR A 88 -4.04 -1.56 -11.44
N HIS A 89 -3.06 -2.39 -11.74
CA HIS A 89 -3.25 -3.81 -11.96
C HIS A 89 -2.26 -4.59 -11.11
N THR A 90 -2.68 -5.75 -10.61
CA THR A 90 -1.79 -6.72 -9.97
C THR A 90 -1.02 -7.52 -11.02
N PHE A 91 -1.60 -7.68 -12.21
CA PHE A 91 -1.02 -8.39 -13.35
C PHE A 91 -0.85 -7.45 -14.54
N GLU A 92 -0.01 -7.81 -15.51
CA GLU A 92 0.05 -7.14 -16.82
C GLU A 92 0.29 -5.61 -16.77
N TYR A 93 0.83 -5.10 -15.67
CA TYR A 93 1.20 -3.70 -15.54
C TYR A 93 2.43 -3.37 -16.40
N ASP A 94 2.52 -2.12 -16.86
CA ASP A 94 3.66 -1.64 -17.64
C ASP A 94 4.92 -1.69 -16.80
N ARG A 95 5.85 -2.61 -17.11
CA ARG A 95 7.10 -2.86 -16.38
C ARG A 95 8.15 -1.75 -16.48
N SER A 96 7.96 -0.72 -17.30
CA SER A 96 8.89 0.40 -17.37
C SER A 96 8.89 1.24 -16.07
N GLU A 97 10.01 1.90 -15.79
CA GLU A 97 10.14 2.81 -14.64
C GLU A 97 9.48 4.18 -14.86
N ARG A 98 8.83 4.38 -16.02
CA ARG A 98 8.21 5.66 -16.39
C ARG A 98 6.96 5.92 -15.54
N SER A 99 6.85 7.12 -14.99
CA SER A 99 5.65 7.53 -14.22
C SER A 99 4.38 7.65 -15.09
N SER A 100 4.55 7.86 -16.39
CA SER A 100 3.48 7.86 -17.39
C SER A 100 3.01 6.46 -17.78
N GLY A 101 3.80 5.41 -17.51
CA GLY A 101 3.45 4.02 -17.85
C GLY A 101 2.14 3.57 -17.22
N ARG A 102 1.34 2.82 -17.98
CA ARG A 102 0.02 2.30 -17.58
C ARG A 102 -0.19 0.90 -18.19
N PRO A 103 -0.89 -0.02 -17.47
CA PRO A 103 -1.38 0.16 -16.10
C PRO A 103 -0.23 0.17 -15.07
N LYS A 104 -0.44 0.78 -13.91
CA LYS A 104 0.55 0.80 -12.81
C LYS A 104 0.44 -0.47 -11.99
N PRO A 105 1.50 -0.95 -11.29
CA PRO A 105 1.35 -2.06 -10.37
C PRO A 105 0.49 -1.64 -9.17
N GLY A 106 -0.25 -2.58 -8.59
CA GLY A 106 -0.90 -2.39 -7.29
C GLY A 106 -1.82 -3.54 -6.92
N PHE A 107 -2.24 -3.53 -5.65
CA PHE A 107 -3.25 -4.45 -5.10
C PHE A 107 -4.09 -3.71 -4.06
N GLU A 108 -5.26 -4.25 -3.75
CA GLU A 108 -6.23 -3.63 -2.86
C GLU A 108 -6.20 -4.24 -1.47
N ILE A 109 -6.37 -3.37 -0.46
CA ILE A 109 -6.71 -3.74 0.91
C ILE A 109 -8.24 -3.73 1.01
N THR A 110 -8.81 -4.91 1.22
CA THR A 110 -10.26 -5.07 1.32
C THR A 110 -10.72 -4.78 2.74
N VAL A 111 -11.42 -3.67 2.91
CA VAL A 111 -11.94 -3.25 4.21
C VAL A 111 -13.43 -3.55 4.26
N PRO A 112 -13.93 -4.24 5.31
CA PRO A 112 -15.36 -4.46 5.49
C PRO A 112 -16.15 -3.15 5.47
N GLY A 113 -17.36 -3.19 4.91
CA GLY A 113 -18.23 -2.02 4.82
C GLY A 113 -17.99 -1.20 3.55
N PRO A 114 -18.35 0.09 3.53
CA PRO A 114 -18.50 0.80 2.25
C PRO A 114 -17.18 1.17 1.57
N ARG A 115 -15.99 0.90 2.15
CA ARG A 115 -14.69 1.50 1.73
C ARG A 115 -13.94 0.59 0.78
N THR A 116 -13.98 0.99 -0.48
CA THR A 116 -13.22 0.38 -1.57
C THR A 116 -12.11 1.33 -2.03
N GLY A 117 -11.15 0.80 -2.78
CA GLY A 117 -10.09 1.58 -3.40
C GLY A 117 -8.97 2.02 -2.45
N ILE A 118 -8.78 1.33 -1.33
CA ILE A 118 -7.54 1.45 -0.55
C ILE A 118 -6.51 0.58 -1.24
N LEU A 119 -5.59 1.22 -1.95
CA LEU A 119 -4.60 0.51 -2.76
C LEU A 119 -3.21 0.62 -2.13
N VAL A 120 -2.45 -0.45 -2.25
CA VAL A 120 -0.97 -0.39 -2.16
C VAL A 120 -0.46 -0.18 -3.57
N HIS A 121 0.14 0.99 -3.82
CA HIS A 121 0.59 1.37 -5.16
C HIS A 121 1.77 2.35 -5.12
N PRO A 122 2.45 2.61 -6.25
CA PRO A 122 3.61 3.50 -6.27
C PRO A 122 3.20 4.93 -5.95
N GLY A 123 3.93 5.56 -5.02
CA GLY A 123 3.80 6.97 -4.69
C GLY A 123 4.67 7.87 -5.57
N THR A 124 4.43 9.18 -5.52
CA THR A 124 5.28 10.18 -6.18
C THR A 124 5.10 11.56 -5.55
N GLY A 125 6.17 12.36 -5.47
CA GLY A 125 6.13 13.70 -4.88
C GLY A 125 5.83 13.62 -3.38
N PHE A 126 5.10 14.59 -2.83
CA PHE A 126 4.81 14.55 -1.38
C PHE A 126 3.84 13.42 -0.97
N LEU A 127 2.88 13.10 -1.85
CA LEU A 127 1.69 12.29 -1.54
C LEU A 127 1.07 11.80 -2.85
N ALA A 128 0.64 10.54 -2.93
CA ALA A 128 -0.11 10.02 -4.07
C ALA A 128 -1.40 9.31 -3.65
N SER A 129 -2.50 9.68 -4.31
CA SER A 129 -3.86 9.16 -4.09
C SER A 129 -4.38 9.36 -2.66
N VAL A 130 -5.68 9.64 -2.52
CA VAL A 130 -6.29 9.86 -1.21
C VAL A 130 -6.54 8.49 -0.55
N GLY A 131 -6.04 8.29 0.67
CA GLY A 131 -6.34 7.10 1.45
C GLY A 131 -5.69 5.79 0.97
N CYS A 132 -4.63 5.88 0.17
CA CYS A 132 -3.82 4.74 -0.30
C CYS A 132 -2.48 4.68 0.43
N LEU A 133 -1.82 3.53 0.31
CA LEU A 133 -0.53 3.21 0.92
C LEU A 133 0.55 3.18 -0.16
N ASN A 134 1.64 3.91 0.05
CA ASN A 134 2.77 4.00 -0.87
C ASN A 134 4.06 3.53 -0.19
N PRO A 135 4.60 2.35 -0.56
CA PRO A 135 5.90 1.90 -0.10
C PRO A 135 7.01 2.86 -0.52
N CYS A 136 7.90 3.20 0.39
CA CYS A 136 8.96 4.18 0.22
C CYS A 136 10.28 3.65 0.80
N THR A 137 11.41 4.17 0.32
CA THR A 137 12.72 3.83 0.90
C THR A 137 12.98 4.64 2.16
N ASN A 138 12.92 5.98 2.08
CA ASN A 138 13.17 6.87 3.20
C ASN A 138 12.46 8.21 2.97
N LEU A 139 11.90 8.77 4.05
CA LEU A 139 11.12 10.01 4.15
C LEU A 139 11.45 10.62 5.52
N PRO A 140 12.68 11.14 5.71
CA PRO A 140 13.14 11.61 7.01
C PRO A 140 12.33 12.80 7.53
N ASP A 141 11.84 13.66 6.62
CA ASP A 141 11.12 14.88 6.96
C ASP A 141 10.05 15.25 5.91
N GLU A 142 9.33 16.33 6.19
CA GLU A 142 8.28 16.86 5.34
C GLU A 142 8.78 17.44 4.03
N THR A 143 10.09 17.64 3.81
CA THR A 143 10.66 18.18 2.55
C THR A 143 11.00 17.09 1.54
N GLU A 144 11.15 15.84 2.02
CA GLU A 144 11.48 14.70 1.17
C GLU A 144 10.30 14.25 0.30
N ASN A 145 10.57 13.99 -0.98
CA ASN A 145 9.59 13.47 -1.92
C ASN A 145 9.67 11.95 -1.99
N ILE A 146 8.54 11.30 -2.23
CA ILE A 146 8.49 9.91 -2.65
C ILE A 146 9.12 9.82 -4.03
N ASP A 147 10.25 9.12 -4.11
CA ASP A 147 10.83 8.67 -5.38
C ASP A 147 9.90 7.63 -6.02
N TYR A 148 9.37 7.96 -7.20
CA TYR A 148 8.46 7.08 -7.92
C TYR A 148 9.14 5.78 -8.32
N ALA A 149 10.38 5.80 -8.80
CA ALA A 149 11.05 4.60 -9.28
C ALA A 149 11.29 3.61 -8.13
N GLY A 150 11.83 4.09 -7.01
CA GLY A 150 12.01 3.32 -5.79
C GLY A 150 10.69 2.79 -5.22
N SER A 151 9.67 3.64 -5.12
CA SER A 151 8.34 3.21 -4.67
C SER A 151 7.73 2.14 -5.58
N ARG A 152 7.89 2.32 -6.90
CA ARG A 152 7.41 1.39 -7.92
C ARG A 152 8.07 0.02 -7.80
N ARG A 153 9.40 -0.03 -7.66
CA ARG A 153 10.14 -1.29 -7.50
C ARG A 153 9.69 -2.06 -6.26
N ARG A 154 9.41 -1.37 -5.16
CA ARG A 154 8.90 -1.99 -3.93
C ARG A 154 7.51 -2.59 -4.12
N VAL A 155 6.60 -1.90 -4.81
CA VAL A 155 5.28 -2.48 -5.10
C VAL A 155 5.37 -3.72 -5.98
N ILE A 156 6.27 -3.72 -6.99
CA ILE A 156 6.56 -4.94 -7.76
C ILE A 156 7.06 -6.04 -6.84
N ALA A 157 8.07 -5.76 -6.01
CA ALA A 157 8.64 -6.75 -5.11
C ALA A 157 7.59 -7.36 -4.18
N LEU A 158 6.67 -6.56 -3.64
CA LEU A 158 5.54 -7.06 -2.83
C LEU A 158 4.64 -8.00 -3.63
N ILE A 159 4.31 -7.66 -4.88
CA ILE A 159 3.46 -8.50 -5.74
C ILE A 159 4.18 -9.80 -6.12
N ASP A 160 5.44 -9.71 -6.54
CA ASP A 160 6.23 -10.84 -7.00
C ASP A 160 6.52 -11.82 -5.84
N ASP A 161 6.85 -11.30 -4.66
CA ASP A 161 7.06 -12.11 -3.44
C ASP A 161 5.76 -12.79 -2.99
N MET A 162 4.65 -12.05 -2.96
CA MET A 162 3.34 -12.61 -2.63
C MET A 162 2.92 -13.70 -3.61
N ALA A 163 3.14 -13.50 -4.91
CA ALA A 163 2.86 -14.50 -5.94
C ALA A 163 3.76 -15.73 -5.80
N ALA A 164 5.04 -15.54 -5.51
CA ALA A 164 5.98 -16.65 -5.31
C ALA A 164 5.63 -17.48 -4.07
N PHE A 165 5.31 -16.83 -2.95
CA PHE A 165 4.95 -17.51 -1.70
C PHE A 165 3.64 -18.29 -1.81
N LEU A 166 2.60 -17.69 -2.42
CA LEU A 166 1.30 -18.35 -2.57
C LEU A 166 1.28 -19.38 -3.71
N GLY A 167 2.21 -19.28 -4.66
CA GLY A 167 2.35 -20.20 -5.79
C GLY A 167 1.03 -20.34 -6.55
N ARG A 168 0.56 -21.59 -6.73
CA ARG A 168 -0.71 -21.88 -7.42
C ARG A 168 -1.97 -21.28 -6.75
N HIS A 169 -1.85 -20.84 -5.49
CA HIS A 169 -2.95 -20.21 -4.77
C HIS A 169 -3.04 -18.70 -5.02
N PHE A 170 -2.01 -18.11 -5.63
CA PHE A 170 -2.10 -16.73 -6.09
C PHE A 170 -3.11 -16.62 -7.25
N PRO A 171 -4.02 -15.64 -7.25
CA PRO A 171 -4.97 -15.51 -8.34
C PRO A 171 -4.27 -15.28 -9.68
N SER A 172 -4.90 -15.72 -10.77
CA SER A 172 -4.40 -15.54 -12.14
C SER A 172 -5.10 -14.41 -12.89
N SER A 173 -6.02 -13.69 -12.25
CA SER A 173 -6.81 -12.59 -12.83
C SER A 173 -7.15 -11.52 -11.80
N GLY A 174 -7.56 -10.34 -12.29
CA GLY A 174 -7.99 -9.21 -11.46
C GLY A 174 -9.29 -9.47 -10.67
N GLU A 175 -9.54 -8.61 -9.67
CA GLU A 175 -10.76 -8.56 -8.85
C GLU A 175 -11.07 -9.81 -8.02
N LEU A 176 -10.04 -10.56 -7.65
CA LEU A 176 -10.16 -11.73 -6.78
C LEU A 176 -9.48 -11.46 -5.44
N PHE A 177 -10.10 -11.94 -4.36
CA PHE A 177 -9.40 -12.05 -3.09
C PHE A 177 -8.12 -12.86 -3.27
N ILE A 178 -7.04 -12.41 -2.65
CA ILE A 178 -5.78 -13.13 -2.61
C ILE A 178 -5.84 -14.09 -1.42
N PRO A 179 -5.95 -15.40 -1.63
CA PRO A 179 -6.04 -16.36 -0.54
C PRO A 179 -4.82 -16.26 0.36
N ARG A 180 -5.05 -16.20 1.68
CA ARG A 180 -4.00 -16.08 2.69
C ARG A 180 -3.08 -14.85 2.50
N GLY A 181 -3.55 -13.80 1.81
CA GLY A 181 -2.88 -12.51 1.70
C GLY A 181 -3.54 -11.46 2.57
N PHE A 182 -2.79 -10.83 3.46
CA PHE A 182 -3.32 -9.89 4.44
C PHE A 182 -2.46 -8.63 4.59
N ALA A 183 -3.11 -7.48 4.80
CA ALA A 183 -2.49 -6.29 5.36
C ALA A 183 -2.84 -6.18 6.85
N VAL A 184 -1.83 -5.96 7.69
CA VAL A 184 -1.95 -5.72 9.12
C VAL A 184 -1.57 -4.27 9.39
N ILE A 185 -2.54 -3.44 9.73
CA ILE A 185 -2.37 -2.02 10.01
C ILE A 185 -2.32 -1.83 11.51
N ASP A 186 -1.20 -1.33 12.03
CA ASP A 186 -1.00 -1.04 13.45
C ASP A 186 -0.70 0.44 13.69
N GLY A 187 -1.23 0.93 14.80
CA GLY A 187 -1.05 2.30 15.26
C GLY A 187 -2.00 3.32 14.62
N GLU A 188 -2.14 4.42 15.34
CA GLU A 188 -2.63 5.71 14.88
C GLU A 188 -1.49 6.71 15.13
N PRO A 189 -1.28 7.75 14.30
CA PRO A 189 -0.65 8.96 14.81
C PRO A 189 -1.66 9.74 15.68
#